data_AF-A0A7X1M5F9-F1
#
_entry.id   AF-A0A7X1M5F9-F1
#
_cell.length_a   1.000
_cell.length_b   1.000
_cell.length_c   1.000
_cell.angle_alpha   90.00
_cell.angle_beta   90.00
_cell.angle_gamma   90.00
#
_symmetry.space_group_name_H-M   'P 1'
#
loop_
_entity.id
_entity.type
_entity.pdbx_description
1 polymer ?
#
loop_
_entity_poly.entity_id
_entity_poly.type
_entity_poly.pdbx_seq_one_letter_code
_entity_poly.pdbx_strand_id
1 'polypeptide(L)'
;MATQSTTKPSLSRRWENYQPSKTMLVWACIAAMIATIFVGFSWGGWVTGGTSQTMAKAAGDTARGELASAICVERFNAAPDAAAKLVEFKAVTDSYKKRQFIEAGGWATMPGQTTADRLGVQGCVTGLGA
;
A
#
# COMPACT_ATOMS: atom_id res chain seq x y z
N MET A 1 -42.66 -63.53 -13.35
CA MET A 1 -42.54 -62.12 -12.91
C MET A 1 -41.09 -61.71 -13.11
N ALA A 2 -40.79 -60.89 -14.13
CA ALA A 2 -39.42 -60.43 -14.39
C ALA A 2 -39.21 -59.08 -13.70
N THR A 3 -38.35 -59.05 -12.69
CA THR A 3 -37.93 -57.82 -12.00
C THR A 3 -36.89 -57.09 -12.86
N GLN A 4 -37.29 -55.96 -13.44
CA GLN A 4 -36.38 -55.05 -14.16
C GLN A 4 -35.52 -54.29 -13.14
N SER A 5 -34.26 -54.72 -12.96
CA SER A 5 -33.28 -54.00 -12.15
C SER A 5 -32.83 -52.74 -12.89
N THR A 6 -33.30 -51.57 -12.46
CA THR A 6 -32.88 -50.28 -13.04
C THR A 6 -31.48 -49.91 -12.52
N THR A 7 -30.43 -50.34 -13.21
CA THR A 7 -29.05 -49.92 -12.92
C THR A 7 -28.89 -48.45 -13.31
N LYS A 8 -28.73 -47.56 -12.32
CA LYS A 8 -28.45 -46.14 -12.55
C LYS A 8 -27.10 -46.01 -13.28
N PRO A 9 -26.99 -45.17 -14.32
CA PRO A 9 -25.74 -45.01 -15.07
C PRO A 9 -24.62 -44.44 -14.18
N SER A 10 -23.40 -44.95 -14.35
CA SER A 10 -22.21 -44.49 -13.62
C SER A 10 -21.89 -43.02 -13.95
N LEU A 11 -21.29 -42.30 -13.00
CA LEU A 11 -20.94 -40.88 -13.17
C LEU A 11 -20.00 -40.65 -14.36
N SER A 12 -19.08 -41.59 -14.63
CA SER A 12 -18.18 -41.55 -15.79
C SER A 12 -18.92 -41.55 -17.12
N ARG A 13 -19.87 -42.48 -17.32
CA ARG A 13 -20.69 -42.53 -18.55
C ARG A 13 -21.57 -41.30 -18.74
N ARG A 14 -22.04 -40.71 -17.64
CA ARG A 14 -22.84 -39.48 -17.68
C ARG A 14 -22.02 -38.29 -18.17
N TRP A 15 -20.72 -38.25 -17.84
CA TRP A 15 -19.79 -37.24 -18.33
C TRP A 15 -19.45 -37.45 -19.81
N GLU A 16 -19.19 -38.68 -20.23
CA GLU A 16 -18.92 -39.02 -21.65
C GLU A 16 -20.07 -38.67 -22.58
N ASN A 17 -21.31 -38.87 -22.13
CA ASN A 17 -22.51 -38.56 -22.92
C ASN A 17 -22.96 -37.10 -22.78
N TYR A 18 -22.27 -36.28 -21.98
CA TYR A 18 -22.66 -34.91 -21.74
C TYR A 18 -22.28 -34.02 -22.93
N GLN A 19 -23.28 -33.61 -23.70
CA GLN A 19 -23.15 -32.65 -24.80
C GLN A 19 -23.70 -31.29 -24.32
N PRO A 20 -22.87 -30.38 -23.80
CA PRO A 20 -23.35 -29.09 -23.32
C PRO A 20 -23.93 -28.29 -24.49
N SER A 21 -25.09 -27.66 -24.25
CA SER A 21 -25.65 -26.74 -25.24
C SER A 21 -24.79 -25.49 -25.34
N LYS A 22 -24.78 -24.84 -26.51
CA LYS A 22 -24.03 -23.59 -26.74
C LYS A 22 -24.39 -22.51 -25.71
N THR A 23 -25.67 -22.40 -25.37
CA THR A 23 -26.17 -21.46 -24.37
C THR A 23 -25.59 -21.75 -22.98
N MET A 24 -25.49 -23.02 -22.58
CA MET A 24 -24.94 -23.39 -21.28
C MET A 24 -23.44 -23.07 -21.19
N LEU A 25 -22.69 -23.27 -22.27
CA LEU A 25 -21.27 -22.89 -22.31
C LEU A 25 -21.07 -21.37 -22.15
N VAL A 26 -21.89 -20.56 -22.83
CA VAL A 26 -21.84 -19.09 -22.70
C VAL A 26 -22.07 -18.66 -21.24
N TRP A 27 -23.09 -19.20 -20.58
CA TRP A 27 -23.38 -18.88 -19.18
C TRP A 27 -22.29 -19.37 -18.22
N ALA A 28 -21.73 -20.55 -18.46
CA ALA A 28 -20.61 -21.07 -17.67
C ALA A 28 -19.37 -20.15 -17.77
N CYS A 29 -19.05 -19.65 -18.97
CA CYS A 29 -17.96 -18.69 -19.17
C CYS A 29 -18.22 -17.37 -18.43
N ILE A 30 -19.44 -16.83 -18.49
CA ILE A 30 -19.81 -15.61 -17.76
C ILE A 30 -19.67 -15.82 -16.25
N ALA A 31 -20.17 -16.94 -15.72
CA ALA A 31 -20.05 -17.28 -14.30
C ALA A 31 -18.57 -17.39 -13.87
N ALA A 32 -17.72 -18.04 -14.69
CA ALA A 32 -16.29 -18.16 -14.43
C ALA A 32 -15.57 -16.79 -14.42
N MET A 33 -15.91 -15.90 -15.36
CA MET A 33 -15.36 -14.55 -15.39
C MET A 33 -15.73 -13.76 -14.14
N ILE A 34 -17.01 -13.77 -13.77
CA ILE A 34 -17.50 -13.09 -12.56
C ILE A 34 -16.81 -13.66 -11.32
N ALA A 35 -16.75 -14.99 -11.18
CA ALA A 35 -16.08 -15.63 -10.06
C ALA A 35 -14.60 -15.24 -9.98
N THR A 36 -13.90 -15.18 -11.10
CA THR A 36 -12.48 -14.79 -11.15
C THR A 36 -12.27 -13.34 -10.73
N ILE A 37 -13.13 -12.42 -11.19
CA ILE A 37 -13.10 -11.01 -10.79
C ILE A 37 -13.35 -10.89 -9.29
N PHE A 38 -14.38 -11.54 -8.76
CA PHE A 38 -14.68 -11.48 -7.34
C PHE A 38 -13.53 -12.00 -6.49
N VAL A 39 -12.97 -13.18 -6.82
CA VAL A 39 -11.84 -13.74 -6.08
C VAL A 39 -10.60 -12.84 -6.21
N GLY A 40 -10.30 -12.34 -7.40
CA GLY A 40 -9.17 -11.46 -7.66
C GLY A 40 -9.23 -10.15 -6.86
N PHE A 41 -10.37 -9.47 -6.89
CA PHE A 41 -10.54 -8.16 -6.24
C PHE A 41 -10.88 -8.24 -4.74
N SER A 42 -11.36 -9.38 -4.23
CA SER A 42 -11.62 -9.55 -2.78
C SER A 42 -10.43 -10.11 -2.00
N TRP A 43 -9.80 -11.18 -2.50
CA TRP A 43 -8.72 -11.88 -1.80
C TRP A 43 -7.40 -11.84 -2.57
N GLY A 44 -7.45 -11.82 -3.90
CA GLY A 44 -6.27 -11.81 -4.76
C GLY A 44 -5.49 -10.49 -4.74
N GLY A 45 -6.00 -9.45 -4.07
CA GLY A 45 -5.37 -8.13 -3.99
C GLY A 45 -5.35 -7.38 -5.33
N TRP A 46 -6.21 -7.77 -6.29
CA TRP A 46 -6.29 -7.06 -7.56
C TRP A 46 -6.84 -5.66 -7.33
N VAL A 47 -6.22 -4.70 -8.00
CA VAL A 47 -6.63 -3.30 -8.01
C VAL A 47 -6.64 -2.81 -9.45
N THR A 48 -7.42 -1.76 -9.72
CA THR A 48 -7.40 -1.13 -11.05
C THR A 48 -6.06 -0.42 -11.29
N GLY A 49 -5.70 -0.18 -12.56
CA GLY A 49 -4.45 0.52 -12.90
C GLY A 49 -4.32 1.93 -12.29
N GLY A 50 -5.43 2.67 -12.20
CA GLY A 50 -5.41 3.99 -11.54
C GLY A 50 -5.18 3.90 -10.02
N THR A 51 -5.76 2.88 -9.39
CA THR A 51 -5.53 2.58 -7.98
C THR A 51 -4.08 2.16 -7.74
N SER A 52 -3.51 1.25 -8.55
CA SER A 52 -2.11 0.83 -8.38
C SER A 52 -1.13 1.98 -8.58
N GLN A 53 -1.37 2.87 -9.54
CA GLN A 53 -0.54 4.06 -9.74
C GLN A 53 -0.61 5.02 -8.54
N THR A 54 -1.81 5.24 -8.01
CA THR A 54 -2.00 6.08 -6.81
C THR A 54 -1.30 5.48 -5.59
N MET A 55 -1.44 4.16 -5.40
CA MET A 55 -0.76 3.43 -4.32
C MET A 55 0.76 3.50 -4.46
N ALA A 56 1.29 3.31 -5.67
CA ALA A 56 2.71 3.39 -5.95
C ALA A 56 3.26 4.80 -5.67
N LYS A 57 2.52 5.85 -6.09
CA LYS A 57 2.87 7.23 -5.80
C LYS A 57 2.86 7.52 -4.29
N ALA A 58 1.81 7.12 -3.59
CA ALA A 58 1.70 7.34 -2.14
C ALA A 58 2.80 6.61 -1.35
N ALA A 59 3.12 5.37 -1.75
CA ALA A 59 4.24 4.61 -1.19
C ALA A 59 5.58 5.30 -1.46
N GLY A 60 5.78 5.82 -2.68
CA GLY A 60 6.96 6.59 -3.04
C GLY A 60 7.10 7.89 -2.23
N ASP A 61 6.01 8.66 -2.10
CA ASP A 61 6.00 9.89 -1.31
C ASP A 61 6.29 9.60 0.18
N THR A 62 5.74 8.50 0.72
CA THR A 62 6.00 8.05 2.11
C THR A 62 7.47 7.65 2.31
N ALA A 63 8.02 6.80 1.43
CA ALA A 63 9.41 6.35 1.53
C ALA A 63 10.40 7.52 1.40
N ARG A 64 10.10 8.50 0.54
CA ARG A 64 10.89 9.74 0.42
C ARG A 64 10.84 10.55 1.71
N GLY A 65 9.66 10.66 2.32
CA GLY A 65 9.46 11.31 3.61
C GLY A 65 10.26 10.64 4.73
N GLU A 66 10.18 9.32 4.84
CA GLU A 66 10.94 8.54 5.83
C GLU A 66 12.45 8.72 5.65
N LEU A 67 12.95 8.63 4.42
CA LEU A 67 14.36 8.89 4.11
C LEU A 67 14.76 10.33 4.50
N ALA A 68 13.96 11.33 4.12
CA ALA A 68 14.23 12.72 4.46
C ALA A 68 14.23 12.95 5.98
N SER A 69 13.38 12.22 6.72
CA SER A 69 13.35 12.28 8.18
C SER A 69 14.63 11.71 8.81
N ALA A 70 15.12 10.57 8.34
CA ALA A 70 16.35 9.95 8.82
C ALA A 70 17.56 10.85 8.54
N ILE A 71 17.65 11.39 7.32
CA ILE A 71 18.70 12.34 6.93
C ILE A 71 18.61 13.61 7.79
N CYS A 72 17.41 14.12 8.06
CA CYS A 72 17.24 15.30 8.90
C CYS A 72 17.84 15.09 10.31
N VAL A 73 17.56 13.96 10.95
CA VAL A 73 18.10 13.64 12.28
C VAL A 73 19.63 13.53 12.23
N GLU A 74 20.18 12.87 11.21
CA GLU A 74 21.63 12.76 11.03
C GLU A 74 22.28 14.14 10.84
N ARG A 75 21.72 14.98 9.96
CA ARG A 75 22.23 16.33 9.71
C ARG A 75 22.09 17.25 10.92
N PHE A 76 21.01 17.10 11.67
CA PHE A 76 20.81 17.82 12.92
C PHE A 76 21.89 17.46 13.94
N ASN A 77 22.17 16.16 14.12
CA ASN A 77 23.16 15.68 15.07
C ASN A 77 24.61 15.97 14.65
N ALA A 78 24.86 16.04 13.34
CA ALA A 78 26.17 16.41 12.79
C ALA A 78 26.44 17.92 12.84
N ALA A 79 25.44 18.75 13.15
CA ALA A 79 25.62 20.20 13.26
C ALA A 79 26.52 20.55 14.46
N PRO A 80 27.40 21.54 14.33
CA PRO A 80 28.33 21.93 15.40
C PRO A 80 27.61 22.43 16.66
N ASP A 81 26.39 22.93 16.52
CA ASP A 81 25.53 23.45 17.58
C ASP A 81 24.38 22.50 17.96
N ALA A 82 24.45 21.22 17.54
CA ALA A 82 23.39 20.22 17.73
C ALA A 82 22.89 20.16 19.19
N ALA A 83 23.79 20.15 20.17
CA ALA A 83 23.43 20.07 21.58
C ALA A 83 22.61 21.28 22.05
N ALA A 84 22.99 22.49 21.65
CA ALA A 84 22.27 23.71 21.99
C ALA A 84 20.90 23.76 21.28
N LYS A 85 20.87 23.42 19.98
CA LYS A 85 19.64 23.36 19.19
C LYS A 85 18.67 22.29 19.69
N LEU A 86 19.17 21.18 20.22
CA LEU A 86 18.34 20.13 20.80
C LEU A 86 17.66 20.59 22.08
N VAL A 87 18.35 21.38 22.91
CA VAL A 87 17.74 21.99 24.10
C VAL A 87 16.66 22.99 23.70
N GLU A 88 16.93 23.87 22.73
CA GLU A 88 15.94 24.80 22.17
C GLU A 88 14.71 24.05 21.61
N PHE A 89 14.95 22.98 20.84
CA PHE A 89 13.90 22.15 20.27
C PHE A 89 13.05 21.46 21.33
N LYS A 90 13.66 20.91 22.38
CA LYS A 90 12.95 20.26 23.50
C LYS A 90 12.17 21.27 24.35
N ALA A 91 12.62 22.52 24.44
CA ALA A 91 11.90 23.59 25.12
C ALA A 91 10.63 24.02 24.37
N VAL A 92 10.55 23.79 23.06
CA VAL A 92 9.34 24.07 22.29
C VAL A 92 8.26 23.05 22.64
N THR A 93 7.08 23.49 23.06
CA THR A 93 5.94 22.61 23.39
C THR A 93 4.97 22.45 22.21
N ASP A 94 4.88 23.47 21.37
CA ASP A 94 3.96 23.52 20.24
C ASP A 94 4.51 22.74 19.03
N SER A 95 3.71 21.79 18.52
CA SER A 95 4.12 20.91 17.43
C SER A 95 4.28 21.64 16.09
N TYR A 96 3.55 22.74 15.87
CA TYR A 96 3.70 23.57 14.69
C TYR A 96 5.02 24.35 14.75
N LYS A 97 5.35 24.93 15.91
CA LYS A 97 6.63 25.61 16.13
C LYS A 97 7.81 24.66 16.03
N LYS A 98 7.69 23.41 16.50
CA LYS A 98 8.72 22.37 16.28
C LYS A 98 8.98 22.11 14.80
N ARG A 99 7.93 22.02 13.99
CA ARG A 99 8.09 21.86 12.54
C ARG A 99 8.76 23.07 11.91
N GLN A 100 8.32 24.28 12.26
CA GLN A 100 8.95 25.51 11.78
C GLN A 100 10.42 25.61 12.17
N PHE A 101 10.80 25.15 13.38
CA PHE A 101 12.18 25.12 13.83
C PHE A 101 13.05 24.22 12.93
N ILE A 102 12.56 23.02 12.59
CA ILE A 102 13.26 22.09 11.70
C ILE A 102 13.32 22.62 10.26
N GLU A 103 12.23 23.22 9.77
CA GLU A 103 12.18 23.85 8.45
C GLU A 103 13.15 25.03 8.35
N ALA A 104 13.23 25.88 9.39
CA ALA A 104 14.12 27.03 9.45
C ALA A 104 15.60 26.63 9.53
N GLY A 105 15.92 25.53 10.21
CA GLY A 105 17.27 24.98 10.24
C GLY A 105 17.67 24.25 8.97
N GLY A 106 16.73 23.93 8.08
CA GLY A 106 17.00 23.37 6.76
C GLY A 106 17.50 21.92 6.74
N TRP A 107 17.54 21.23 7.88
CA TRP A 107 18.05 19.85 7.99
C TRP A 107 17.21 18.84 7.21
N ALA A 108 15.90 19.08 7.08
CA ALA A 108 14.96 18.23 6.35
C ALA A 108 14.85 18.56 4.84
N THR A 109 15.55 19.59 4.35
CA THR A 109 15.53 19.95 2.93
C THR A 109 16.48 19.06 2.15
N MET A 110 15.91 18.23 1.26
CA MET A 110 16.66 17.30 0.43
C MET A 110 17.42 18.03 -0.70
N PRO A 111 18.56 17.49 -1.17
CA PRO A 111 19.30 18.07 -2.30
C PRO A 111 18.41 18.26 -3.53
N GLY A 112 18.50 19.43 -4.16
CA GLY A 112 17.69 19.79 -5.32
C GLY A 112 16.29 20.31 -5.00
N GLN A 113 15.87 20.31 -3.72
CA GLN A 113 14.60 20.88 -3.29
C GLN A 113 14.80 22.25 -2.62
N THR A 114 13.83 23.14 -2.78
CA THR A 114 13.79 24.46 -2.12
C THR A 114 13.03 24.44 -0.80
N THR A 115 12.22 23.41 -0.57
CA THR A 115 11.40 23.23 0.63
C THR A 115 11.54 21.83 1.17
N ALA A 116 11.44 21.68 2.49
CA ALA A 116 11.45 20.38 3.14
C ALA A 116 10.12 19.65 2.91
N ASP A 117 10.18 18.34 2.70
CA ASP A 117 8.97 17.53 2.61
C ASP A 117 8.29 17.43 3.98
N ARG A 118 6.95 17.55 3.99
CA ARG A 118 6.17 17.57 5.23
C ARG A 118 6.32 16.28 6.04
N LEU A 119 6.37 15.12 5.38
CA LEU A 119 6.56 13.85 6.06
C LEU A 119 7.98 13.74 6.63
N GLY A 120 8.98 14.22 5.88
CA GLY A 120 10.36 14.34 6.35
C GLY A 120 10.49 15.19 7.62
N VAL A 121 9.91 16.39 7.62
CA VAL A 121 9.92 17.29 8.79
C VAL A 121 9.21 16.64 9.97
N GLN A 122 8.03 16.05 9.76
CA GLN A 122 7.25 15.43 10.84
C GLN A 122 7.96 14.21 11.44
N GLY A 123 8.57 13.38 10.60
CA GLY A 123 9.40 12.25 11.04
C GLY A 123 10.60 12.74 11.84
N CYS A 124 11.25 13.81 11.40
CA CYS A 124 12.40 14.39 12.09
C CYS A 124 12.02 14.95 13.47
N VAL A 125 10.88 15.66 13.56
CA VAL A 125 10.34 16.14 14.84
C VAL A 125 10.07 14.98 15.80
N THR A 126 9.54 13.87 15.29
CA THR A 126 9.31 12.65 16.08
C THR A 126 10.63 12.03 16.53
N GLY A 127 11.60 11.90 15.62
CA GLY A 127 12.91 11.29 15.90
C GLY A 127 13.77 12.07 16.89
N LEU A 128 13.70 13.41 16.89
CA LEU A 128 14.39 14.26 17.87
C LEU A 128 13.63 14.42 19.19
N GLY A 129 12.32 14.13 19.17
CA GLY A 129 11.43 14.18 20.32
C GLY A 129 11.37 12.88 21.12
N ALA A 130 11.75 11.75 20.51
CA ALA A 130 11.97 10.47 21.17
C ALA A 130 13.21 10.51 22.07
#